data_AF-A0A7X7PMY7-F1
#
_entry.id   AF-A0A7X7PMY7-F1
#
_cell.length_a   1.000
_cell.length_b   1.000
_cell.length_c   1.000
_cell.angle_alpha   90.00
_cell.angle_beta   90.00
_cell.angle_gamma   90.00
#
_symmetry.space_group_name_H-M   'P 1'
#
loop_
_entity.id
_entity.type
_entity.pdbx_description
1 polymer ?
#
loop_
_entity_poly.entity_id
_entity_poly.type
_entity_poly.pdbx_seq_one_letter_code
_entity_poly.pdbx_strand_id
1 'polypeptide(L)'
;MANEANRDRRRRLYRARLDTLERELNPLYDMYWRRAHQVALELGYSSYEDMFAEIKAMNHGVFYGEVQSFVQETNSLYQRQLDKLVRQRLGVSLSDLEMSDVPYLFRAPEYDRYFSTERLLPTLHATLAGLGIDPLAQHRVHMDTEARPNKSPRAFCAPVRVPDEIYLCVMPHGGQDDYQALLHESGHAQHFAHVRPDQEFEYRCLGDNAVTEGFAFLFDHLPYNPLWLQQYLGYADAADYVRFGYISELFFIRRYVGKFVYELQLHRQNDGLDGMAKAYSAALSDALMIEVPPEHYLADVDPGFYVGSYLRAWFLEAAMRMILQTEYSKAWFRNPGAGEWLRAAWSMGQKHNSPQLLLKLGGGKLNADPLRFFIEGVLGR
;
A
#
# COMPACT_ATOMS: atom_id res chain seq x y z
N MET A 1 -18.12 -10.19 -0.06
CA MET A 1 -18.42 -9.05 -0.97
C MET A 1 -17.62 -9.15 -2.26
N ALA A 2 -16.28 -9.32 -2.21
CA ALA A 2 -15.42 -9.37 -3.40
C ALA A 2 -15.81 -10.43 -4.45
N ASN A 3 -16.33 -11.59 -4.03
CA ASN A 3 -16.77 -12.67 -4.94
C ASN A 3 -18.30 -12.75 -5.09
N GLU A 4 -19.06 -11.74 -4.64
CA GLU A 4 -20.52 -11.75 -4.70
C GLU A 4 -21.01 -10.92 -5.90
N ALA A 5 -21.49 -11.59 -6.95
CA ALA A 5 -21.95 -10.94 -8.18
C ALA A 5 -23.29 -10.20 -8.01
N ASN A 6 -24.17 -10.64 -7.10
CA ASN A 6 -25.46 -10.00 -6.89
C ASN A 6 -25.29 -8.70 -6.08
N ARG A 7 -25.57 -7.57 -6.74
CA ARG A 7 -25.43 -6.22 -6.16
C ARG A 7 -26.26 -6.01 -4.91
N ASP A 8 -27.52 -6.45 -4.88
CA ASP A 8 -28.37 -6.30 -3.71
C ASP A 8 -27.89 -7.16 -2.53
N ARG A 9 -27.31 -8.33 -2.81
CA ARG A 9 -26.66 -9.14 -1.78
C ARG A 9 -25.41 -8.46 -1.23
N ARG A 10 -24.59 -7.83 -2.08
CA ARG A 10 -23.46 -6.99 -1.61
C ARG A 10 -23.94 -5.86 -0.70
N ARG A 11 -24.97 -5.11 -1.11
CA ARG A 11 -25.58 -4.05 -0.29
C ARG A 11 -26.05 -4.56 1.07
N ARG A 12 -26.76 -5.69 1.12
CA ARG A 12 -27.21 -6.30 2.38
C ARG A 12 -26.05 -6.70 3.28
N LEU A 13 -25.02 -7.35 2.73
CA LEU A 13 -23.82 -7.72 3.48
C LEU A 13 -23.08 -6.49 4.02
N TYR A 14 -22.98 -5.44 3.20
CA TYR A 14 -22.32 -4.20 3.59
C TYR A 14 -23.09 -3.47 4.70
N ARG A 15 -24.42 -3.34 4.58
CA ARG A 15 -25.26 -2.77 5.65
C ARG A 15 -25.16 -3.54 6.96
N ALA A 16 -25.16 -4.89 6.90
CA ALA A 16 -24.97 -5.70 8.10
C ALA A 16 -23.60 -5.44 8.76
N ARG A 17 -22.54 -5.26 7.96
CA ARG A 17 -21.21 -4.87 8.47
C ARG A 17 -21.23 -3.49 9.13
N LEU A 18 -21.91 -2.50 8.52
CA LEU A 18 -22.02 -1.16 9.10
C LEU A 18 -22.79 -1.17 10.43
N ASP A 19 -23.88 -1.93 10.53
CA ASP A 19 -24.66 -2.09 11.78
C ASP A 19 -23.80 -2.69 12.90
N THR A 20 -23.03 -3.76 12.62
CA THR A 20 -22.08 -4.33 13.59
C THR A 20 -21.02 -3.32 14.00
N LEU A 21 -20.49 -2.58 13.02
CA LEU A 21 -19.45 -1.59 13.29
C LEU A 21 -19.97 -0.47 14.21
N GLU A 22 -21.13 0.09 13.90
CA GLU A 22 -21.73 1.17 14.67
C GLU A 22 -22.10 0.72 16.09
N ARG A 23 -22.74 -0.44 16.22
CA ARG A 23 -23.31 -0.89 17.49
C ARG A 23 -22.32 -1.58 18.42
N GLU A 24 -21.37 -2.32 17.86
CA GLU A 24 -20.48 -3.18 18.66
C GLU A 24 -19.03 -2.66 18.67
N LEU A 25 -18.50 -2.22 17.52
CA LEU A 25 -17.06 -1.91 17.40
C LEU A 25 -16.74 -0.44 17.69
N ASN A 26 -17.54 0.51 17.21
CA ASN A 26 -17.30 1.93 17.42
C ASN A 26 -17.25 2.33 18.91
N PRO A 27 -18.07 1.78 19.82
CA PRO A 27 -17.90 2.01 21.26
C PRO A 27 -16.51 1.60 21.77
N LEU A 28 -15.96 0.49 21.29
CA LEU A 28 -14.64 0.01 21.67
C LEU A 28 -13.53 0.87 21.07
N TYR A 29 -13.66 1.27 19.81
CA TYR A 29 -12.69 2.16 19.16
C TYR A 29 -12.72 3.57 19.73
N ASP A 30 -13.88 4.09 20.15
CA ASP A 30 -13.99 5.40 20.80
C ASP A 30 -13.19 5.40 22.12
N MET A 31 -13.35 4.34 22.94
CA MET A 31 -12.54 4.15 24.14
C MET A 31 -11.04 4.08 23.83
N TYR A 32 -10.66 3.33 22.80
CA TYR A 32 -9.27 3.20 22.37
C TYR A 32 -8.67 4.55 21.94
N TRP A 33 -9.35 5.28 21.05
CA TRP A 33 -8.82 6.54 20.50
C TRP A 33 -8.79 7.65 21.54
N ARG A 34 -9.80 7.77 22.40
CA ARG A 34 -9.76 8.71 23.54
C ARG A 34 -8.59 8.41 24.47
N ARG A 35 -8.34 7.14 24.78
CA ARG A 35 -7.19 6.77 25.60
C ARG A 35 -5.88 7.08 24.89
N ALA A 36 -5.76 6.81 23.60
CA ALA A 36 -4.56 7.09 22.82
C ALA A 36 -4.27 8.60 22.76
N HIS A 37 -5.29 9.44 22.54
CA HIS A 37 -5.15 10.91 22.57
C HIS A 37 -4.76 11.39 23.97
N GLN A 38 -5.39 10.87 25.03
CA GLN A 38 -5.04 11.24 26.39
C GLN A 38 -3.62 10.82 26.78
N VAL A 39 -3.13 9.65 26.35
CA VAL A 39 -1.74 9.23 26.57
C VAL A 39 -0.76 10.19 25.89
N ALA A 40 -1.08 10.73 24.70
CA ALA A 40 -0.22 11.73 24.07
C ALA A 40 -0.07 12.99 24.96
N LEU A 41 -1.16 13.44 25.59
CA LEU A 41 -1.14 14.55 26.55
C LEU A 41 -0.37 14.20 27.84
N GLU A 42 -0.56 12.99 28.38
CA GLU A 42 0.18 12.48 29.55
C GLU A 42 1.69 12.42 29.30
N LEU A 43 2.11 12.18 28.05
CA LEU A 43 3.50 12.20 27.61
C LEU A 43 4.05 13.61 27.36
N GLY A 44 3.23 14.66 27.54
CA GLY A 44 3.62 16.05 27.43
C GLY A 44 3.47 16.69 26.04
N TYR A 45 2.88 15.97 25.08
CA TYR A 45 2.58 16.52 23.75
C TYR A 45 1.26 17.30 23.75
N SER A 46 1.09 18.20 22.78
CA SER A 46 -0.13 19.02 22.67
C SER A 46 -1.33 18.28 22.07
N SER A 47 -1.07 17.20 21.34
CA SER A 47 -2.05 16.31 20.72
C SER A 47 -1.40 15.02 20.22
N TYR A 48 -2.20 14.05 19.78
CA TYR A 48 -1.69 12.84 19.12
C TYR A 48 -1.02 13.15 17.77
N GLU A 49 -1.52 14.15 17.04
CA GLU A 49 -0.87 14.65 15.81
C GLU A 49 0.55 15.13 16.08
N ASP A 50 0.71 16.00 17.08
CA ASP A 50 1.99 16.62 17.44
C ASP A 50 3.02 15.56 17.85
N MET A 51 2.63 14.59 18.68
CA MET A 51 3.47 13.47 19.07
C MET A 51 3.99 12.69 17.86
N PHE A 52 3.13 12.36 16.90
CA PHE A 52 3.55 11.58 15.73
C PHE A 52 4.22 12.41 14.63
N ALA A 53 3.99 13.72 14.57
CA ALA A 53 4.78 14.62 13.73
C ALA A 53 6.26 14.60 14.17
N GLU A 54 6.51 14.59 15.48
CA GLU A 54 7.87 14.45 16.04
C GLU A 54 8.45 13.04 15.82
N ILE A 55 7.74 11.99 16.25
CA ILE A 55 8.22 10.60 16.17
C ILE A 55 8.56 10.21 14.71
N LYS A 56 7.73 10.64 13.75
CA LYS A 56 7.92 10.33 12.33
C LYS A 56 8.82 11.35 11.60
N ALA A 57 9.26 12.40 12.29
CA ALA A 57 9.97 13.54 11.69
C ALA A 57 9.27 14.07 10.43
N MET A 58 7.95 14.24 10.52
CA MET A 58 7.08 14.53 9.38
C MET A 58 6.34 15.85 9.58
N ASN A 59 6.53 16.79 8.66
CA ASN A 59 5.72 18.00 8.63
C ASN A 59 4.39 17.71 7.92
N HIS A 60 3.34 17.46 8.72
CA HIS A 60 2.02 17.13 8.20
C HIS A 60 1.40 18.24 7.33
N GLY A 61 1.65 19.51 7.63
CA GLY A 61 1.10 20.64 6.86
C GLY A 61 1.68 20.72 5.44
N VAL A 62 3.00 20.58 5.31
CA VAL A 62 3.66 20.53 3.99
C VAL A 62 3.22 19.29 3.23
N PHE A 63 3.14 18.14 3.90
CA PHE A 63 2.72 16.90 3.25
C PHE A 63 1.26 16.93 2.81
N TYR A 64 0.37 17.55 3.59
CA TYR A 64 -1.03 17.78 3.22
C TYR A 64 -1.14 18.53 1.88
N GLY A 65 -0.35 19.60 1.71
CA GLY A 65 -0.34 20.36 0.45
C GLY A 65 0.05 19.50 -0.75
N GLU A 66 1.08 18.66 -0.61
CA GLU A 66 1.56 17.76 -1.67
C GLU A 66 0.49 16.75 -2.09
N VAL A 67 -0.13 16.05 -1.12
CA VAL A 67 -1.14 15.01 -1.42
C VAL A 67 -2.45 15.60 -1.95
N GLN A 68 -2.82 16.80 -1.51
CA GLN A 68 -3.97 17.53 -2.05
C GLN A 68 -3.73 17.98 -3.50
N SER A 69 -2.53 18.46 -3.82
CA SER A 69 -2.16 18.80 -5.19
C SER A 69 -2.29 17.58 -6.10
N PHE A 70 -1.78 16.42 -5.66
CA PHE A 70 -1.91 15.17 -6.40
C PHE A 70 -3.38 14.79 -6.69
N VAL A 71 -4.27 14.90 -5.69
CA VAL A 71 -5.71 14.64 -5.86
C VAL A 71 -6.35 15.61 -6.86
N GLN A 72 -6.00 16.90 -6.80
CA GLN A 72 -6.54 17.92 -7.70
C GLN A 72 -6.07 17.73 -9.14
N GLU A 73 -4.77 17.46 -9.34
CA GLU A 73 -4.16 17.28 -10.66
C GLU A 73 -4.62 16.00 -11.35
N THR A 74 -4.89 14.94 -10.58
CA THR A 74 -5.39 13.66 -11.12
C THR A 74 -6.92 13.59 -11.19
N ASN A 75 -7.65 14.64 -10.80
CA ASN A 75 -9.09 14.57 -10.56
C ASN A 75 -9.91 14.19 -11.80
N SER A 76 -9.69 14.90 -12.91
CA SER A 76 -10.40 14.62 -14.17
C SER A 76 -9.98 13.28 -14.76
N LEU A 77 -8.71 12.90 -14.63
CA LEU A 77 -8.22 11.59 -15.06
C LEU A 77 -8.92 10.48 -14.28
N TYR A 78 -8.88 10.55 -12.95
CA TYR A 78 -9.51 9.59 -12.05
C TYR A 78 -11.00 9.41 -12.37
N GLN A 79 -11.75 10.51 -12.47
CA GLN A 79 -13.19 10.46 -12.77
C GLN A 79 -13.48 9.72 -14.09
N ARG A 80 -12.77 10.08 -15.18
CA ARG A 80 -12.97 9.46 -16.50
C ARG A 80 -12.65 7.97 -16.49
N GLN A 81 -11.55 7.59 -15.84
CA GLN A 81 -11.05 6.21 -15.83
C GLN A 81 -11.90 5.31 -14.95
N LEU A 82 -12.26 5.79 -13.76
CA LEU A 82 -13.10 5.04 -12.84
C LEU A 82 -14.51 4.88 -13.40
N ASP A 83 -15.14 5.92 -13.95
CA ASP A 83 -16.47 5.79 -14.59
C ASP A 83 -16.46 4.79 -15.74
N LYS A 84 -15.41 4.80 -16.58
CA LYS A 84 -15.24 3.80 -17.64
C LYS A 84 -15.15 2.38 -17.08
N LEU A 85 -14.32 2.16 -16.06
CA LEU A 85 -14.15 0.85 -15.43
C LEU A 85 -15.46 0.35 -14.79
N VAL A 86 -16.15 1.23 -14.06
CA VAL A 86 -17.42 0.94 -13.38
C VAL A 86 -18.51 0.55 -14.37
N ARG A 87 -18.66 1.30 -15.47
CA ARG A 87 -19.61 0.95 -16.55
C ARG A 87 -19.28 -0.40 -17.17
N GLN A 88 -18.01 -0.65 -17.44
CA GLN A 88 -17.56 -1.89 -18.08
C GLN A 88 -17.79 -3.11 -17.19
N ARG A 89 -17.47 -3.03 -15.88
CA ARG A 89 -17.51 -4.20 -14.98
C ARG A 89 -18.82 -4.37 -14.23
N LEU A 90 -19.54 -3.28 -13.95
CA LEU A 90 -20.75 -3.30 -13.11
C LEU A 90 -22.02 -2.88 -13.85
N GLY A 91 -21.90 -2.28 -15.05
CA GLY A 91 -23.05 -1.80 -15.81
C GLY A 91 -23.77 -0.59 -15.20
N VAL A 92 -23.11 0.14 -14.28
CA VAL A 92 -23.65 1.34 -13.63
C VAL A 92 -22.75 2.55 -13.90
N SER A 93 -23.22 3.76 -13.59
CA SER A 93 -22.39 4.97 -13.68
C SER A 93 -21.53 5.16 -12.42
N LEU A 94 -20.50 6.00 -12.48
CA LEU A 94 -19.75 6.39 -11.28
C LEU A 94 -20.64 7.04 -10.21
N SER A 95 -21.62 7.86 -10.62
CA SER A 95 -22.56 8.50 -9.68
C SER A 95 -23.47 7.50 -8.97
N ASP A 96 -23.66 6.31 -9.54
CA ASP A 96 -24.43 5.23 -8.91
C ASP A 96 -23.54 4.23 -8.17
N LEU A 97 -22.21 4.38 -8.19
CA LEU A 97 -21.28 3.47 -7.53
C LEU A 97 -21.40 3.60 -6.01
N GLU A 98 -21.47 2.48 -5.31
CA GLU A 98 -21.50 2.45 -3.85
C GLU A 98 -20.25 1.78 -3.27
N MET A 99 -19.89 2.11 -2.03
CA MET A 99 -18.80 1.43 -1.33
C MET A 99 -18.99 -0.09 -1.21
N SER A 100 -20.24 -0.58 -1.26
CA SER A 100 -20.55 -2.01 -1.29
C SER A 100 -20.13 -2.72 -2.58
N ASP A 101 -19.95 -1.97 -3.67
CA ASP A 101 -19.53 -2.47 -4.98
C ASP A 101 -18.01 -2.54 -5.14
N VAL A 102 -17.26 -1.68 -4.44
CA VAL A 102 -15.80 -1.53 -4.56
C VAL A 102 -15.03 -2.85 -4.42
N PRO A 103 -15.29 -3.73 -3.43
CA PRO A 103 -14.57 -5.01 -3.34
C PRO A 103 -14.75 -5.91 -4.56
N TYR A 104 -15.93 -5.89 -5.19
CA TYR A 104 -16.21 -6.69 -6.39
C TYR A 104 -15.63 -6.04 -7.65
N LEU A 105 -15.63 -4.69 -7.70
CA LEU A 105 -15.02 -3.90 -8.76
C LEU A 105 -13.51 -4.15 -8.91
N PHE A 106 -12.79 -4.37 -7.82
CA PHE A 106 -11.33 -4.59 -7.87
C PHE A 106 -10.90 -6.05 -7.76
N ARG A 107 -11.80 -6.99 -7.43
CA ARG A 107 -11.45 -8.42 -7.39
C ARG A 107 -10.97 -8.97 -8.75
N ALA A 108 -11.58 -8.49 -9.83
CA ALA A 108 -11.23 -8.81 -11.22
C ALA A 108 -10.78 -10.26 -11.52
N PRO A 109 -11.62 -11.28 -11.24
CA PRO A 109 -11.25 -12.69 -11.39
C PRO A 109 -10.94 -13.10 -12.84
N GLU A 110 -11.33 -12.31 -13.83
CA GLU A 110 -10.99 -12.53 -15.25
C GLU A 110 -9.47 -12.55 -15.52
N TYR A 111 -8.66 -11.94 -14.66
CA TYR A 111 -7.21 -11.95 -14.76
C TYR A 111 -6.55 -13.15 -14.09
N ASP A 112 -7.25 -13.83 -13.16
CA ASP A 112 -6.67 -14.93 -12.36
C ASP A 112 -6.12 -16.07 -13.21
N ARG A 113 -6.63 -16.26 -14.44
CA ARG A 113 -6.11 -17.24 -15.42
C ARG A 113 -4.62 -17.07 -15.75
N TYR A 114 -4.06 -15.88 -15.55
CA TYR A 114 -2.64 -15.60 -15.74
C TYR A 114 -1.81 -15.75 -14.45
N PHE A 115 -2.47 -15.78 -13.29
CA PHE A 115 -1.89 -15.79 -11.95
C PHE A 115 -2.17 -17.12 -11.24
N SER A 116 -1.77 -18.24 -11.86
CA SER A 116 -2.02 -19.58 -11.33
C SER A 116 -1.25 -19.84 -10.02
N THR A 117 -1.82 -20.59 -9.09
CA THR A 117 -1.19 -20.96 -7.81
C THR A 117 0.15 -21.66 -8.01
N GLU A 118 0.26 -22.53 -9.02
CA GLU A 118 1.46 -23.33 -9.33
C GLU A 118 2.66 -22.46 -9.72
N ARG A 119 2.41 -21.26 -10.24
CA ARG A 119 3.45 -20.34 -10.71
C ARG A 119 3.81 -19.29 -9.66
N LEU A 120 3.08 -19.20 -8.55
CA LEU A 120 3.24 -18.14 -7.55
C LEU A 120 4.68 -18.08 -7.00
N LEU A 121 5.12 -19.15 -6.34
CA LEU A 121 6.49 -19.23 -5.79
C LEU A 121 7.57 -19.29 -6.88
N PRO A 122 7.43 -20.08 -7.97
CA PRO A 122 8.41 -20.06 -9.05
C PRO A 122 8.63 -18.67 -9.66
N THR A 123 7.58 -17.84 -9.75
CA THR A 123 7.65 -16.47 -10.28
C THR A 123 8.44 -15.56 -9.36
N LEU A 124 8.21 -15.65 -8.04
CA LEU A 124 9.02 -14.93 -7.06
C LEU A 124 10.50 -15.33 -7.16
N HIS A 125 10.79 -16.63 -7.16
CA HIS A 125 12.15 -17.13 -7.24
C HIS A 125 12.86 -16.68 -8.53
N ALA A 126 12.17 -16.75 -9.67
CA ALA A 126 12.72 -16.28 -10.94
C ALA A 126 12.96 -14.77 -10.96
N THR A 127 12.08 -13.99 -10.33
CA THR A 127 12.24 -12.53 -10.16
C THR A 127 13.47 -12.21 -9.31
N LEU A 128 13.64 -12.87 -8.17
CA LEU A 128 14.80 -12.70 -7.30
C LEU A 128 16.10 -13.13 -7.99
N ALA A 129 16.08 -14.25 -8.71
CA ALA A 129 17.23 -14.72 -9.49
C ALA A 129 17.62 -13.71 -10.59
N GLY A 130 16.65 -13.04 -11.22
CA GLY A 130 16.90 -11.95 -12.18
C GLY A 130 17.65 -10.76 -11.57
N LEU A 131 17.51 -10.54 -10.26
CA LEU A 131 18.24 -9.56 -9.46
C LEU A 131 19.55 -10.13 -8.85
N GLY A 132 19.95 -11.34 -9.26
CA GLY A 132 21.12 -12.01 -8.71
C GLY A 132 20.97 -12.40 -7.23
N ILE A 133 19.73 -12.58 -6.75
CA ILE A 133 19.45 -13.10 -5.41
C ILE A 133 19.07 -14.57 -5.56
N ASP A 134 19.80 -15.46 -4.91
CA ASP A 134 19.44 -16.88 -4.82
C ASP A 134 18.57 -17.12 -3.58
N PRO A 135 17.24 -17.28 -3.73
CA PRO A 135 16.35 -17.49 -2.60
C PRO A 135 16.60 -18.82 -1.88
N LEU A 136 17.17 -19.83 -2.57
CA LEU A 136 17.45 -21.14 -1.98
C LEU A 136 18.73 -21.13 -1.15
N ALA A 137 19.67 -20.23 -1.46
CA ALA A 137 20.87 -20.01 -0.65
C ALA A 137 20.65 -19.03 0.51
N GLN A 138 19.51 -18.33 0.54
CA GLN A 138 19.19 -17.31 1.54
C GLN A 138 18.68 -17.95 2.84
N HIS A 139 19.60 -18.31 3.73
CA HIS A 139 19.30 -18.93 5.03
C HIS A 139 18.57 -18.01 6.04
N ARG A 140 18.55 -16.70 5.77
CA ARG A 140 17.96 -15.67 6.66
C ARG A 140 16.45 -15.49 6.48
N VAL A 141 15.91 -15.93 5.34
CA VAL A 141 14.49 -15.79 5.00
C VAL A 141 13.84 -17.16 5.00
N HIS A 142 12.91 -17.36 5.92
CA HIS A 142 12.17 -18.58 6.11
C HIS A 142 10.79 -18.43 5.47
N MET A 143 10.55 -19.17 4.38
CA MET A 143 9.26 -19.12 3.70
C MET A 143 8.32 -20.17 4.30
N ASP A 144 7.20 -19.71 4.86
CA ASP A 144 6.14 -20.56 5.42
C ASP A 144 4.95 -20.59 4.47
N THR A 145 4.92 -21.61 3.61
CA THR A 145 3.86 -21.85 2.62
C THR A 145 2.89 -22.95 3.05
N GLU A 146 3.13 -23.59 4.19
CA GLU A 146 2.35 -24.76 4.61
C GLU A 146 0.91 -24.37 4.98
N ALA A 147 -0.05 -25.07 4.39
CA ALA A 147 -1.45 -24.94 4.75
C ALA A 147 -1.71 -25.69 6.06
N ARG A 148 -2.24 -24.97 7.07
CA ARG A 148 -2.58 -25.53 8.39
C ARG A 148 -3.94 -25.00 8.82
N PRO A 149 -4.74 -25.78 9.58
CA PRO A 149 -5.99 -25.29 10.16
C PRO A 149 -5.77 -23.97 10.91
N ASN A 150 -6.63 -22.98 10.67
CA ASN A 150 -6.58 -21.64 11.28
C ASN A 150 -5.37 -20.76 10.89
N LYS A 151 -4.52 -21.17 9.94
CA LYS A 151 -3.49 -20.26 9.39
C LYS A 151 -4.18 -19.06 8.75
N SER A 152 -3.66 -17.86 9.01
CA SER A 152 -4.14 -16.64 8.36
C SER A 152 -3.99 -16.76 6.84
N PRO A 153 -5.04 -16.45 6.05
CA PRO A 153 -4.95 -16.39 4.59
C PRO A 153 -4.20 -15.17 4.07
N ARG A 154 -3.97 -14.17 4.93
CA ARG A 154 -3.23 -12.96 4.55
C ARG A 154 -1.73 -13.25 4.63
N ALA A 155 -1.01 -12.95 3.55
CA ALA A 155 0.45 -12.96 3.56
C ALA A 155 1.00 -11.88 4.51
N PHE A 156 2.12 -12.17 5.17
CA PHE A 156 2.82 -11.19 6.00
C PHE A 156 4.31 -11.53 6.14
N CYS A 157 5.13 -10.50 6.29
CA CYS A 157 6.53 -10.58 6.68
C CYS A 157 6.68 -10.35 8.20
N ALA A 158 7.41 -11.24 8.87
CA ALA A 158 7.75 -11.13 10.29
C ALA A 158 9.28 -11.08 10.48
N PRO A 159 9.87 -9.89 10.62
CA PRO A 159 11.30 -9.73 10.89
C PRO A 159 11.64 -9.97 12.36
N VAL A 160 11.72 -11.24 12.79
CA VAL A 160 11.92 -11.65 14.19
C VAL A 160 13.27 -11.20 14.74
N ARG A 161 14.35 -11.38 13.94
CA ARG A 161 15.70 -10.91 14.29
C ARG A 161 16.38 -10.40 13.03
N VAL A 162 16.34 -9.10 12.81
CA VAL A 162 16.97 -8.45 11.65
C VAL A 162 18.50 -8.45 11.81
N PRO A 163 19.31 -8.93 10.84
CA PRO A 163 18.93 -9.49 9.53
C PRO A 163 18.87 -11.02 9.48
N ASP A 164 19.08 -11.71 10.60
CA ASP A 164 19.38 -13.15 10.64
C ASP A 164 18.17 -14.08 10.53
N GLU A 165 16.97 -13.64 10.91
CA GLU A 165 15.76 -14.47 10.98
C GLU A 165 14.50 -13.66 10.62
N ILE A 166 14.03 -13.87 9.39
CA ILE A 166 12.85 -13.22 8.82
C ILE A 166 11.91 -14.31 8.30
N TYR A 167 10.63 -14.26 8.65
CA TYR A 167 9.63 -15.18 8.11
C TYR A 167 8.77 -14.50 7.05
N LEU A 168 8.65 -15.14 5.89
CA LEU A 168 7.69 -14.78 4.85
C LEU A 168 6.56 -15.81 4.88
N CYS A 169 5.43 -15.43 5.49
CA CYS A 169 4.28 -16.30 5.64
C CYS A 169 3.30 -16.06 4.50
N VAL A 170 2.95 -17.12 3.76
CA VAL A 170 1.97 -17.08 2.68
C VAL A 170 1.08 -18.31 2.75
N MET A 171 -0.20 -18.17 2.39
CA MET A 171 -1.06 -19.31 2.11
C MET A 171 -1.46 -19.24 0.63
N PRO A 172 -0.75 -19.96 -0.25
CA PRO A 172 -0.96 -19.85 -1.69
C PRO A 172 -2.37 -20.27 -2.10
N HIS A 173 -3.09 -19.38 -2.76
CA HIS A 173 -4.38 -19.66 -3.40
C HIS A 173 -4.37 -19.31 -4.90
N GLY A 174 -3.45 -18.45 -5.36
CA GLY A 174 -3.43 -17.92 -6.72
C GLY A 174 -4.36 -16.71 -6.89
N GLY A 175 -4.35 -16.14 -8.10
CA GLY A 175 -5.00 -14.87 -8.41
C GLY A 175 -4.07 -13.67 -8.25
N GLN A 176 -4.44 -12.55 -8.87
CA GLN A 176 -3.60 -11.35 -8.87
C GLN A 176 -3.26 -10.83 -7.46
N ASP A 177 -4.23 -10.88 -6.53
CA ASP A 177 -4.08 -10.39 -5.16
C ASP A 177 -3.00 -11.18 -4.40
N ASP A 178 -2.91 -12.49 -4.63
CA ASP A 178 -1.94 -13.37 -3.97
C ASP A 178 -0.52 -13.14 -4.49
N TYR A 179 -0.37 -12.88 -5.79
CA TYR A 179 0.91 -12.48 -6.38
C TYR A 179 1.38 -11.12 -5.87
N GLN A 180 0.49 -10.13 -5.85
CA GLN A 180 0.80 -8.80 -5.35
C GLN A 180 1.19 -8.86 -3.86
N ALA A 181 0.42 -9.57 -3.03
CA ALA A 181 0.72 -9.74 -1.61
C ALA A 181 2.04 -10.47 -1.39
N LEU A 182 2.31 -11.57 -2.10
CA LEU A 182 3.59 -12.28 -1.97
C LEU A 182 4.77 -11.38 -2.35
N LEU A 183 4.66 -10.62 -3.45
CA LEU A 183 5.72 -9.72 -3.89
C LEU A 183 5.94 -8.57 -2.89
N HIS A 184 4.86 -7.97 -2.37
CA HIS A 184 4.89 -6.95 -1.34
C HIS A 184 5.68 -7.43 -0.11
N GLU A 185 5.26 -8.55 0.47
CA GLU A 185 5.90 -9.12 1.66
C GLU A 185 7.33 -9.61 1.37
N SER A 186 7.62 -10.01 0.13
CA SER A 186 8.99 -10.31 -0.30
C SER A 186 9.87 -9.06 -0.31
N GLY A 187 9.35 -7.90 -0.70
CA GLY A 187 10.09 -6.65 -0.63
C GLY A 187 10.50 -6.28 0.80
N HIS A 188 9.58 -6.45 1.77
CA HIS A 188 9.92 -6.36 3.19
C HIS A 188 10.98 -7.38 3.60
N ALA A 189 10.79 -8.65 3.24
CA ALA A 189 11.69 -9.72 3.65
C ALA A 189 13.11 -9.51 3.12
N GLN A 190 13.24 -9.08 1.85
CA GLN A 190 14.52 -8.78 1.24
C GLN A 190 15.17 -7.53 1.84
N HIS A 191 14.40 -6.50 2.17
CA HIS A 191 14.91 -5.33 2.91
C HIS A 191 15.53 -5.77 4.23
N PHE A 192 14.76 -6.45 5.09
CA PHE A 192 15.23 -6.84 6.42
C PHE A 192 16.38 -7.85 6.39
N ALA A 193 16.38 -8.82 5.47
CA ALA A 193 17.45 -9.82 5.38
C ALA A 193 18.80 -9.26 4.91
N HIS A 194 18.80 -8.09 4.26
CA HIS A 194 20.00 -7.44 3.73
C HIS A 194 20.49 -6.27 4.57
N VAL A 195 19.80 -5.92 5.66
CA VAL A 195 20.30 -4.92 6.60
C VAL A 195 21.65 -5.34 7.17
N ARG A 196 22.56 -4.38 7.35
CA ARG A 196 23.87 -4.62 7.94
C ARG A 196 23.75 -5.11 9.39
N PRO A 197 24.37 -6.26 9.76
CA PRO A 197 24.26 -6.81 11.10
C PRO A 197 24.96 -5.95 12.18
N ASP A 198 25.92 -5.11 11.77
CA ASP A 198 26.67 -4.22 12.66
C ASP A 198 25.99 -2.86 12.91
N GLN A 199 24.79 -2.63 12.36
CA GLN A 199 23.98 -1.45 12.69
C GLN A 199 23.35 -1.54 14.08
N GLU A 200 23.15 -0.37 14.70
CA GLU A 200 22.39 -0.24 15.93
C GLU A 200 20.95 -0.78 15.76
N PHE A 201 20.36 -1.26 16.85
CA PHE A 201 19.04 -1.90 16.82
C PHE A 201 17.96 -0.99 16.23
N GLU A 202 18.01 0.29 16.57
CA GLU A 202 17.08 1.31 16.12
C GLU A 202 17.08 1.44 14.59
N TYR A 203 18.26 1.36 13.97
CA TYR A 203 18.40 1.39 12.51
C TYR A 203 18.13 0.05 11.84
N ARG A 204 18.04 -1.05 12.59
CA ARG A 204 17.55 -2.32 12.06
C ARG A 204 16.04 -2.42 12.11
N CYS A 205 15.40 -1.84 13.14
CA CYS A 205 14.01 -2.17 13.48
C CYS A 205 13.04 -0.99 13.66
N LEU A 206 13.49 0.22 14.02
CA LEU A 206 12.62 1.27 14.59
C LEU A 206 12.47 2.56 13.73
N GLY A 207 12.89 2.57 12.46
CA GLY A 207 12.81 3.79 11.65
C GLY A 207 11.50 4.02 10.89
N ASP A 208 11.59 4.75 9.79
CA ASP A 208 10.44 5.22 9.03
C ASP A 208 9.80 4.10 8.21
N ASN A 209 8.58 3.68 8.57
CA ASN A 209 7.85 2.63 7.86
C ASN A 209 7.65 2.93 6.37
N ALA A 210 7.66 4.20 5.95
CA ALA A 210 7.61 4.56 4.53
C ALA A 210 8.77 3.95 3.71
N VAL A 211 9.92 3.66 4.34
CA VAL A 211 11.07 3.05 3.67
C VAL A 211 10.80 1.58 3.35
N THR A 212 10.40 0.80 4.34
CA THR A 212 10.15 -0.63 4.12
C THR A 212 8.95 -0.86 3.22
N GLU A 213 7.89 -0.05 3.38
CA GLU A 213 6.74 -0.02 2.47
C GLU A 213 7.15 0.40 1.05
N GLY A 214 8.07 1.37 0.90
CA GLY A 214 8.57 1.78 -0.41
C GLY A 214 9.31 0.65 -1.15
N PHE A 215 10.06 -0.19 -0.42
CA PHE A 215 10.67 -1.40 -0.98
C PHE A 215 9.65 -2.49 -1.29
N ALA A 216 8.64 -2.68 -0.43
CA ALA A 216 7.53 -3.60 -0.69
C ALA A 216 6.77 -3.21 -1.97
N PHE A 217 6.46 -1.92 -2.13
CA PHE A 217 5.79 -1.39 -3.30
C PHE A 217 6.60 -1.51 -4.61
N LEU A 218 7.93 -1.45 -4.54
CA LEU A 218 8.75 -1.72 -5.74
C LEU A 218 8.52 -3.11 -6.31
N PHE A 219 8.25 -4.10 -5.45
CA PHE A 219 8.04 -5.48 -5.84
C PHE A 219 6.59 -5.72 -6.23
N ASP A 220 5.64 -5.21 -5.46
CA ASP A 220 4.22 -5.42 -5.71
C ASP A 220 3.68 -4.66 -6.94
N HIS A 221 4.42 -3.67 -7.43
CA HIS A 221 4.17 -3.01 -8.73
C HIS A 221 4.81 -3.73 -9.93
N LEU A 222 5.58 -4.81 -9.73
CA LEU A 222 6.10 -5.61 -10.86
C LEU A 222 4.99 -6.19 -11.76
N PRO A 223 3.84 -6.66 -11.25
CA PRO A 223 2.68 -7.02 -12.05
C PRO A 223 2.14 -5.87 -12.90
N TYR A 224 2.45 -4.60 -12.61
CA TYR A 224 2.06 -3.47 -13.47
C TYR A 224 3.07 -3.19 -14.59
N ASN A 225 4.13 -3.99 -14.72
CA ASN A 225 5.12 -3.89 -15.78
C ASN A 225 4.84 -4.94 -16.88
N PRO A 226 4.47 -4.51 -18.11
CA PRO A 226 4.21 -5.45 -19.22
C PRO A 226 5.35 -6.42 -19.51
N LEU A 227 6.61 -5.98 -19.33
CA LEU A 227 7.78 -6.82 -19.57
C LEU A 227 7.90 -7.92 -18.50
N TRP A 228 7.50 -7.64 -17.26
CA TRP A 228 7.50 -8.62 -16.18
C TRP A 228 6.39 -9.66 -16.39
N LEU A 229 5.19 -9.19 -16.73
CA LEU A 229 4.05 -10.05 -17.07
C LEU A 229 4.36 -10.98 -18.25
N GLN A 230 4.94 -10.45 -19.33
CA GLN A 230 5.36 -11.25 -20.47
C GLN A 230 6.45 -12.27 -20.08
N GLN A 231 7.47 -11.83 -19.35
CA GLN A 231 8.63 -12.65 -19.00
C GLN A 231 8.25 -13.82 -18.08
N TYR A 232 7.52 -13.55 -17.01
CA TYR A 232 7.32 -14.54 -15.94
C TYR A 232 5.96 -15.19 -15.96
N LEU A 233 4.96 -14.56 -16.58
CA LEU A 233 3.59 -15.11 -16.70
C LEU A 233 3.23 -15.47 -18.15
N GLY A 234 4.01 -15.07 -19.14
CA GLY A 234 3.67 -15.26 -20.55
C GLY A 234 2.49 -14.40 -21.02
N TYR A 235 2.11 -13.38 -20.25
CA TYR A 235 0.98 -12.51 -20.54
C TYR A 235 1.45 -11.35 -21.43
N ALA A 236 1.48 -11.58 -22.74
CA ALA A 236 2.10 -10.68 -23.73
C ALA A 236 1.24 -9.44 -24.09
N ASP A 237 -0.09 -9.56 -24.14
CA ASP A 237 -1.02 -8.45 -24.41
C ASP A 237 -1.78 -8.08 -23.14
N ALA A 238 -1.05 -7.51 -22.18
CA ALA A 238 -1.55 -7.22 -20.83
C ALA A 238 -1.91 -5.75 -20.61
N ALA A 239 -2.13 -4.98 -21.69
CA ALA A 239 -2.40 -3.55 -21.59
C ALA A 239 -3.70 -3.25 -20.81
N ASP A 240 -4.69 -4.13 -20.94
CA ASP A 240 -5.96 -4.05 -20.20
C ASP A 240 -5.76 -4.23 -18.69
N TYR A 241 -5.00 -5.27 -18.30
CA TYR A 241 -4.65 -5.55 -16.91
C TYR A 241 -3.81 -4.45 -16.29
N VAL A 242 -2.78 -3.96 -16.99
CA VAL A 242 -1.93 -2.87 -16.48
C VAL A 242 -2.76 -1.60 -16.29
N ARG A 243 -3.64 -1.25 -17.24
CA ARG A 243 -4.57 -0.13 -17.05
C ARG A 243 -5.48 -0.32 -15.84
N PHE A 244 -6.04 -1.51 -15.67
CA PHE A 244 -6.86 -1.86 -14.51
C PHE A 244 -6.09 -1.69 -13.19
N GLY A 245 -4.86 -2.20 -13.11
CA GLY A 245 -3.96 -2.05 -11.97
C GLY A 245 -3.74 -0.58 -11.60
N TYR A 246 -3.39 0.27 -12.57
CA TYR A 246 -3.19 1.70 -12.33
C TYR A 246 -4.47 2.45 -11.91
N ILE A 247 -5.67 2.01 -12.33
CA ILE A 247 -6.94 2.58 -11.84
C ILE A 247 -7.17 2.18 -10.39
N SER A 248 -6.93 0.91 -10.04
CA SER A 248 -6.99 0.42 -8.66
C SER A 248 -6.00 1.15 -7.77
N GLU A 249 -4.77 1.33 -8.24
CA GLU A 249 -3.70 2.05 -7.54
C GLU A 249 -4.11 3.49 -7.24
N LEU A 250 -4.58 4.21 -8.26
CA LEU A 250 -5.05 5.59 -8.10
C LEU A 250 -6.25 5.68 -7.14
N PHE A 251 -7.16 4.71 -7.16
CA PHE A 251 -8.26 4.63 -6.18
C PHE A 251 -7.72 4.51 -4.75
N PHE A 252 -6.78 3.60 -4.50
CA PHE A 252 -6.23 3.41 -3.16
C PHE A 252 -5.38 4.59 -2.69
N ILE A 253 -4.55 5.17 -3.54
CA ILE A 253 -3.80 6.39 -3.20
C ILE A 253 -4.77 7.49 -2.79
N ARG A 254 -5.82 7.76 -3.57
CA ARG A 254 -6.83 8.78 -3.25
C ARG A 254 -7.58 8.45 -1.96
N ARG A 255 -7.91 7.18 -1.71
CA ARG A 255 -8.47 6.72 -0.43
C ARG A 255 -7.57 7.10 0.74
N TYR A 256 -6.27 6.82 0.63
CA TYR A 256 -5.29 7.14 1.66
C TYR A 256 -5.09 8.65 1.83
N VAL A 257 -5.20 9.45 0.77
CA VAL A 257 -5.24 10.92 0.91
C VAL A 257 -6.46 11.35 1.72
N GLY A 258 -7.66 10.82 1.40
CA GLY A 258 -8.89 11.09 2.16
C GLY A 258 -8.76 10.69 3.63
N LYS A 259 -8.19 9.51 3.91
CA LYS A 259 -7.85 9.09 5.27
C LYS A 259 -6.89 10.06 5.96
N PHE A 260 -5.79 10.44 5.31
CA PHE A 260 -4.81 11.35 5.92
C PHE A 260 -5.43 12.70 6.27
N VAL A 261 -6.25 13.27 5.38
CA VAL A 261 -7.02 14.50 5.62
C VAL A 261 -7.93 14.36 6.84
N TYR A 262 -8.58 13.20 6.99
CA TYR A 262 -9.44 12.91 8.12
C TYR A 262 -8.64 12.68 9.42
N GLU A 263 -7.58 11.87 9.39
CA GLU A 263 -6.75 11.54 10.54
C GLU A 263 -6.10 12.80 11.14
N LEU A 264 -5.71 13.78 10.31
CA LEU A 264 -5.25 15.08 10.81
C LEU A 264 -6.33 15.82 11.61
N GLN A 265 -7.60 15.72 11.22
CA GLN A 265 -8.70 16.33 11.99
C GLN A 265 -8.97 15.53 13.27
N LEU A 266 -8.98 14.20 13.18
CA LEU A 266 -9.22 13.31 14.31
C LEU A 266 -8.16 13.46 15.41
N HIS A 267 -6.88 13.44 15.04
CA HIS A 267 -5.76 13.42 15.99
C HIS A 267 -5.39 14.78 16.57
N ARG A 268 -6.05 15.85 16.13
CA ARG A 268 -6.01 17.19 16.76
C ARG A 268 -7.04 17.35 17.87
N GLN A 269 -7.99 16.42 18.00
CA GLN A 269 -9.00 16.49 19.04
C GLN A 269 -8.42 16.07 20.40
N ASN A 270 -8.68 16.86 21.43
CA ASN A 270 -8.31 16.55 22.82
C ASN A 270 -9.53 16.33 23.72
N ASP A 271 -10.67 16.98 23.41
CA ASP A 271 -11.85 17.02 24.29
C ASP A 271 -13.05 16.23 23.75
N GLY A 272 -12.82 15.30 22.82
CA GLY A 272 -13.83 14.37 22.31
C GLY A 272 -13.85 14.24 20.79
N LEU A 273 -14.62 13.27 20.30
CA LEU A 273 -14.65 12.88 18.88
C LEU A 273 -15.94 13.28 18.17
N ASP A 274 -16.65 14.29 18.71
CA ASP A 274 -17.92 14.75 18.16
C ASP A 274 -17.75 15.30 16.74
N GLY A 275 -18.66 14.90 15.85
CA GLY A 275 -18.62 15.30 14.44
C GLY A 275 -17.57 14.58 13.57
N MET A 276 -16.69 13.75 14.16
CA MET A 276 -15.64 13.05 13.40
C MET A 276 -16.20 12.03 12.42
N ALA A 277 -17.37 11.44 12.68
CA ALA A 277 -18.05 10.57 11.73
C ALA A 277 -18.42 11.29 10.42
N LYS A 278 -18.90 12.54 10.53
CA LYS A 278 -19.20 13.40 9.38
C LYS A 278 -17.93 13.85 8.68
N ALA A 279 -16.88 14.20 9.43
CA ALA A 279 -15.59 14.60 8.86
C ALA A 279 -14.95 13.47 8.04
N TYR A 280 -15.00 12.24 8.54
CA TYR A 280 -14.53 11.04 7.83
C TYR A 280 -15.28 10.85 6.51
N SER A 281 -16.61 10.80 6.56
CA SER A 281 -17.46 10.63 5.39
C SER A 281 -17.18 11.71 4.34
N ALA A 282 -17.07 12.98 4.75
CA ALA A 282 -16.79 14.08 3.83
C ALA A 282 -15.41 13.97 3.18
N ALA A 283 -14.35 13.73 3.96
CA ALA A 283 -12.98 13.68 3.46
C ALA A 283 -12.74 12.53 2.48
N LEU A 284 -13.24 11.32 2.78
CA LEU A 284 -13.08 10.20 1.87
C LEU A 284 -14.03 10.29 0.67
N SER A 285 -15.25 10.82 0.84
CA SER A 285 -16.19 10.95 -0.30
C SER A 285 -15.68 11.94 -1.34
N ASP A 286 -15.09 13.05 -0.90
CA ASP A 286 -14.46 14.04 -1.78
C ASP A 286 -13.28 13.42 -2.55
N ALA A 287 -12.39 12.73 -1.84
CA ALA A 287 -11.23 12.09 -2.46
C ALA A 287 -11.63 10.98 -3.46
N LEU A 288 -12.66 10.18 -3.14
CA LEU A 288 -13.07 9.03 -3.93
C LEU A 288 -14.13 9.31 -4.99
N MET A 289 -14.84 10.43 -4.92
CA MET A 289 -16.04 10.72 -5.73
C MET A 289 -17.16 9.66 -5.56
N ILE A 290 -17.22 9.03 -4.39
CA ILE A 290 -18.17 7.99 -4.01
C ILE A 290 -18.65 8.31 -2.61
N GLU A 291 -19.94 8.17 -2.32
CA GLU A 291 -20.44 8.35 -0.95
C GLU A 291 -19.84 7.29 -0.01
N VAL A 292 -19.07 7.75 0.97
CA VAL A 292 -18.47 6.90 2.01
C VAL A 292 -19.29 7.01 3.29
N PRO A 293 -19.86 5.89 3.79
CA PRO A 293 -20.66 5.90 5.01
C PRO A 293 -19.85 6.32 6.25
N PRO A 294 -20.44 7.08 7.19
CA PRO A 294 -19.75 7.63 8.35
C PRO A 294 -19.38 6.59 9.41
N GLU A 295 -19.99 5.40 9.41
CA GLU A 295 -19.83 4.42 10.48
C GLU A 295 -18.37 3.95 10.59
N HIS A 296 -17.61 3.95 9.49
CA HIS A 296 -16.20 3.54 9.44
C HIS A 296 -15.21 4.45 10.18
N TYR A 297 -15.63 5.61 10.67
CA TYR A 297 -14.74 6.69 11.09
C TYR A 297 -13.69 6.33 12.16
N LEU A 298 -13.95 5.37 13.06
CA LEU A 298 -12.95 4.95 14.06
C LEU A 298 -12.25 3.63 13.73
N ALA A 299 -12.88 2.81 12.90
CA ALA A 299 -12.36 1.51 12.50
C ALA A 299 -11.41 1.59 11.31
N ASP A 300 -11.51 2.66 10.52
CA ASP A 300 -10.65 2.94 9.35
C ASP A 300 -9.67 4.08 9.65
N VAL A 301 -8.98 3.97 10.79
CA VAL A 301 -7.92 4.89 11.23
C VAL A 301 -6.66 4.07 11.45
N ASP A 302 -5.55 4.55 10.90
CA ASP A 302 -4.26 3.89 11.07
C ASP A 302 -3.48 4.45 12.26
N PRO A 303 -3.18 3.64 13.31
CA PRO A 303 -2.38 4.09 14.43
C PRO A 303 -1.03 4.66 14.01
N GLY A 304 -0.62 5.74 14.68
CA GLY A 304 0.68 6.38 14.46
C GLY A 304 0.87 6.99 13.07
N PHE A 305 -0.22 7.43 12.43
CA PHE A 305 -0.23 7.97 11.08
C PHE A 305 0.42 7.02 10.07
N TYR A 306 0.10 5.73 10.16
CA TYR A 306 0.58 4.76 9.17
C TYR A 306 0.10 5.13 7.76
N VAL A 307 -1.07 5.76 7.63
CA VAL A 307 -1.57 6.35 6.38
C VAL A 307 -0.54 7.28 5.72
N GLY A 308 0.16 8.10 6.51
CA GLY A 308 1.21 9.00 6.03
C GLY A 308 2.49 8.26 5.66
N SER A 309 2.73 7.08 6.25
CA SER A 309 3.82 6.20 5.86
C SER A 309 3.57 5.58 4.48
N TYR A 310 2.36 5.08 4.23
CA TYR A 310 1.95 4.55 2.92
C TYR A 310 2.00 5.61 1.80
N LEU A 311 1.47 6.81 2.03
CA LEU A 311 1.52 7.89 1.04
C LEU A 311 2.96 8.27 0.66
N ARG A 312 3.86 8.35 1.64
CA ARG A 312 5.29 8.60 1.39
C ARG A 312 5.98 7.40 0.73
N ALA A 313 5.56 6.18 1.04
CA ALA A 313 6.06 4.96 0.41
C ALA A 313 5.72 4.90 -1.08
N TRP A 314 4.50 5.29 -1.50
CA TRP A 314 4.16 5.40 -2.92
C TRP A 314 5.02 6.42 -3.67
N PHE A 315 5.31 7.56 -3.03
CA PHE A 315 6.20 8.57 -3.61
C PHE A 315 7.63 8.05 -3.73
N LEU A 316 8.10 7.35 -2.69
CA LEU A 316 9.43 6.78 -2.65
C LEU A 316 9.59 5.66 -3.70
N GLU A 317 8.62 4.75 -3.78
CA GLU A 317 8.57 3.69 -4.79
C GLU A 317 8.67 4.27 -6.19
N ALA A 318 7.82 5.25 -6.52
CA ALA A 318 7.78 5.79 -7.87
C ALA A 318 9.11 6.46 -8.23
N ALA A 319 9.73 7.16 -7.29
CA ALA A 319 11.06 7.74 -7.49
C ALA A 319 12.13 6.66 -7.69
N MET A 320 12.15 5.62 -6.84
CA MET A 320 13.10 4.49 -6.97
C MET A 320 12.90 3.73 -8.28
N ARG A 321 11.64 3.48 -8.69
CA ARG A 321 11.31 2.83 -9.95
C ARG A 321 11.78 3.67 -11.14
N MET A 322 11.65 4.99 -11.09
CA MET A 322 12.17 5.87 -12.14
C MET A 322 13.71 5.79 -12.24
N ILE A 323 14.42 5.76 -11.11
CA ILE A 323 15.88 5.56 -11.07
C ILE A 323 16.24 4.20 -11.67
N LEU A 324 15.61 3.11 -11.20
CA LEU A 324 15.87 1.75 -11.68
C LEU A 324 15.62 1.61 -13.19
N GLN A 325 14.54 2.20 -13.70
CA GLN A 325 14.22 2.14 -15.13
C GLN A 325 15.17 2.96 -16.00
N THR A 326 15.71 4.07 -15.46
CA THR A 326 16.67 4.93 -16.16
C THR A 326 18.05 4.26 -16.23
N GLU A 327 18.53 3.73 -15.11
CA GLU A 327 19.88 3.16 -15.00
C GLU A 327 19.98 1.73 -15.53
N TYR A 328 18.93 0.92 -15.36
CA TYR A 328 18.96 -0.53 -15.65
C TYR A 328 17.92 -1.00 -16.68
N SER A 329 17.20 -0.08 -17.32
CA SER A 329 16.06 -0.30 -18.23
C SER A 329 14.71 -0.61 -17.56
N LYS A 330 13.64 -0.55 -18.36
CA LYS A 330 12.29 -0.98 -17.96
C LYS A 330 12.22 -2.43 -17.46
N ALA A 331 13.20 -3.27 -17.78
CA ALA A 331 13.32 -4.64 -17.32
C ALA A 331 14.38 -4.82 -16.21
N TRP A 332 14.56 -3.81 -15.34
CA TRP A 332 15.54 -3.80 -14.25
C TRP A 332 15.51 -5.07 -13.37
N PHE A 333 14.34 -5.70 -13.22
CA PHE A 333 14.15 -6.96 -12.50
C PHE A 333 14.87 -8.18 -13.11
N ARG A 334 15.58 -8.00 -14.24
CA ARG A 334 16.45 -9.00 -14.88
C ARG A 334 17.92 -8.59 -14.86
N ASN A 335 18.26 -7.52 -14.17
CA ASN A 335 19.59 -6.96 -14.14
C ASN A 335 20.23 -7.19 -12.77
N PRO A 336 21.29 -8.02 -12.67
CA PRO A 336 22.01 -8.21 -11.41
C PRO A 336 22.58 -6.90 -10.83
N GLY A 337 22.91 -5.92 -11.67
CA GLY A 337 23.34 -4.58 -11.24
C GLY A 337 22.24 -3.81 -10.51
N ALA A 338 20.97 -3.95 -10.93
CA ALA A 338 19.83 -3.41 -10.18
C ALA A 338 19.68 -4.12 -8.83
N GLY A 339 19.96 -5.42 -8.78
CA GLY A 339 20.00 -6.19 -7.55
C GLY A 339 21.09 -5.73 -6.58
N GLU A 340 22.30 -5.43 -7.07
CA GLU A 340 23.37 -4.84 -6.24
C GLU A 340 22.98 -3.46 -5.70
N TRP A 341 22.34 -2.63 -6.53
CA TRP A 341 21.82 -1.34 -6.09
C TRP A 341 20.77 -1.49 -4.99
N LEU A 342 19.85 -2.44 -5.12
CA LEU A 342 18.85 -2.74 -4.10
C LEU A 342 19.50 -3.27 -2.82
N ARG A 343 20.46 -4.19 -2.91
CA ARG A 343 21.22 -4.68 -1.74
C ARG A 343 21.94 -3.54 -1.02
N ALA A 344 22.57 -2.63 -1.76
CA ALA A 344 23.18 -1.44 -1.18
C ALA A 344 22.14 -0.56 -0.48
N ALA A 345 20.96 -0.36 -1.08
CA ALA A 345 19.86 0.38 -0.49
C ALA A 345 19.36 -0.26 0.81
N TRP A 346 19.06 -1.56 0.79
CA TRP A 346 18.58 -2.33 1.93
C TRP A 346 19.60 -2.40 3.07
N SER A 347 20.90 -2.44 2.74
CA SER A 347 21.98 -2.49 3.73
C SER A 347 22.00 -1.33 4.71
N MET A 348 21.39 -0.20 4.33
CA MET A 348 21.24 0.99 5.18
C MET A 348 20.17 0.80 6.28
N GLY A 349 19.35 -0.25 6.20
CA GLY A 349 18.29 -0.53 7.15
C GLY A 349 17.24 0.58 7.14
N GLN A 350 16.95 1.06 8.34
CA GLN A 350 15.98 2.08 8.69
C GLN A 350 16.67 3.36 9.19
N LYS A 351 17.97 3.53 8.91
CA LYS A 351 18.77 4.68 9.36
C LYS A 351 18.31 6.02 8.79
N HIS A 352 17.70 6.00 7.62
CA HIS A 352 17.26 7.19 6.89
C HIS A 352 15.75 7.15 6.74
N ASN A 353 15.08 8.27 6.97
CA ASN A 353 13.66 8.38 6.60
C ASN A 353 13.50 8.45 5.08
N SER A 354 12.26 8.33 4.58
CA SER A 354 12.01 8.22 3.13
C SER A 354 12.61 9.36 2.28
N PRO A 355 12.54 10.67 2.65
CA PRO A 355 13.23 11.72 1.89
C PRO A 355 14.76 11.60 1.94
N GLN A 356 15.33 11.27 3.10
CA GLN A 356 16.79 11.13 3.26
C GLN A 356 17.32 9.93 2.45
N LEU A 357 16.60 8.81 2.46
CA LEU A 357 16.95 7.63 1.70
C LEU A 357 16.94 7.94 0.20
N LEU A 358 15.89 8.61 -0.29
CA LEU A 358 15.81 8.97 -1.71
C LEU A 358 17.01 9.82 -2.15
N LEU A 359 17.42 10.81 -1.36
CA LEU A 359 18.62 11.62 -1.63
C LEU A 359 19.90 10.78 -1.64
N LYS A 360 20.04 9.81 -0.72
CA LYS A 360 21.18 8.88 -0.69
C LYS A 360 21.24 7.97 -1.92
N LEU A 361 20.10 7.66 -2.49
CA LEU A 361 19.97 6.84 -3.70
C LEU A 361 20.14 7.64 -5.00
N GLY A 362 20.49 8.93 -4.91
CA GLY A 362 20.69 9.80 -6.07
C GLY A 362 19.38 10.42 -6.60
N GLY A 363 18.28 10.28 -5.87
CA GLY A 363 17.02 10.92 -6.18
C GLY A 363 16.94 12.38 -5.74
N GLY A 364 15.82 13.02 -6.06
CA GLY A 364 15.52 14.40 -5.69
C GLY A 364 14.67 14.54 -4.43
N LYS A 365 13.86 15.59 -4.38
CA LYS A 365 12.83 15.78 -3.35
C LYS A 365 11.79 14.65 -3.44
N LEU A 366 11.42 14.08 -2.30
CA LEU A 366 10.27 13.17 -2.22
C LEU A 366 8.98 13.95 -2.49
N ASN A 367 8.31 13.65 -3.60
CA ASN A 367 7.09 14.31 -4.05
C ASN A 367 6.26 13.38 -4.94
N ALA A 368 5.07 13.82 -5.36
CA ALA A 368 4.14 13.01 -6.14
C ALA A 368 4.45 12.96 -7.65
N ASP A 369 5.46 13.68 -8.15
CA ASP A 369 5.71 13.82 -9.60
C ASP A 369 6.02 12.49 -10.31
N PRO A 370 6.93 11.64 -9.80
CA PRO A 370 7.20 10.35 -10.45
C PRO A 370 5.97 9.45 -10.47
N LEU A 371 5.17 9.48 -9.39
CA LEU A 371 3.95 8.70 -9.28
C LEU A 371 2.91 9.15 -10.32
N ARG A 372 2.68 10.47 -10.43
CA ARG A 372 1.81 11.07 -11.44
C ARG A 372 2.29 10.74 -12.85
N PHE A 373 3.60 10.82 -13.11
CA PHE A 373 4.19 10.47 -14.41
C PHE A 373 3.84 9.04 -14.85
N PHE A 374 3.97 8.06 -13.96
CA PHE A 374 3.61 6.67 -14.28
C PHE A 374 2.11 6.48 -14.49
N ILE A 375 1.27 7.10 -13.65
CA ILE A 375 -0.19 7.02 -13.76
C ILE A 375 -0.67 7.63 -15.09
N GLU A 376 -0.24 8.86 -15.42
CA GLU A 376 -0.59 9.53 -16.67
C GLU A 376 -0.06 8.80 -17.90
N GLY A 377 1.14 8.21 -17.80
CA GLY A 377 1.76 7.45 -18.89
C GLY A 377 0.94 6.23 -19.32
N VAL A 378 0.18 5.62 -18.41
CA VAL A 378 -0.66 4.45 -18.68
C VAL A 378 -2.13 4.83 -18.93
N LEU A 379 -2.68 5.73 -18.11
CA LEU A 379 -4.10 6.07 -18.17
C LEU A 379 -4.41 7.16 -19.21
N GLY A 380 -3.39 7.89 -19.67
CA GLY A 380 -3.50 9.11 -20.47
C GLY A 380 -3.65 10.35 -19.58
N ARG A 381 -3.40 11.54 -20.14
CA ARG A 381 -3.69 12.82 -19.47
C ARG A 381 -5.18 13.17 -19.54
#